data_AF-A0A2A4LMK4-F1
#
_entry.id   AF-A0A2A4LMK4-F1
#
_cell.length_a   1.000
_cell.length_b   1.000
_cell.length_c   1.000
_cell.angle_alpha   90.00
_cell.angle_beta   90.00
_cell.angle_gamma   90.00
#
_symmetry.space_group_name_H-M   'P 1'
#
loop_
_entity.id
_entity.type
_entity.pdbx_description
1 polymer ?
#
loop_
_entity_poly.entity_id
_entity_poly.type
_entity_poly.pdbx_seq_one_letter_code
_entity_poly.pdbx_strand_id
1 'polypeptide(L)'
;MVDAWVILISLPIVLYFTRAVGVLLSSYVPDDSPYRSTLLILPICAMMAFFIPGALKGSPLEQAMLVVFLAVFWVTNNSVLSMVVGIGGLLAAKFLL
;
A
#
# COMPACT_ATOMS: atom_id res chain seq x y z
N MET A 1 -0.63 -16.79 -18.07
CA MET A 1 0.38 -15.90 -17.47
C MET A 1 -0.25 -14.52 -17.45
N VAL A 2 -0.46 -13.91 -16.28
CA VAL A 2 -1.00 -12.55 -16.22
C VAL A 2 0.14 -11.60 -16.57
N ASP A 3 -0.05 -10.75 -17.58
CA ASP A 3 0.97 -9.79 -17.99
C ASP A 3 1.35 -8.86 -16.84
N ALA A 4 2.65 -8.61 -16.66
CA ALA A 4 3.16 -7.78 -15.57
C ALA A 4 2.50 -6.38 -15.54
N TRP A 5 2.13 -5.87 -16.71
CA TRP A 5 1.39 -4.62 -16.89
C TRP A 5 -0.01 -4.65 -16.25
N VAL A 6 -0.71 -5.78 -16.32
CA VAL A 6 -2.03 -5.93 -15.70
C VAL A 6 -1.90 -5.84 -14.19
N ILE A 7 -0.86 -6.43 -13.61
CA ILE A 7 -0.60 -6.33 -12.16
C ILE A 7 -0.24 -4.89 -11.79
N LEU A 8 0.64 -4.25 -12.56
CA LEU A 8 1.09 -2.86 -12.33
C LEU A 8 -0.06 -1.85 -12.35
N ILE A 9 -1.09 -2.09 -13.17
CA ILE A 9 -2.26 -1.21 -13.30
C ILE A 9 -3.37 -1.60 -12.32
N SER A 10 -3.69 -2.89 -12.19
CA SER A 10 -4.81 -3.35 -11.35
C SER A 10 -4.55 -3.14 -9.86
N LEU A 11 -3.31 -3.30 -9.41
CA LEU A 11 -2.95 -3.19 -7.99
C LEU A 11 -3.17 -1.78 -7.42
N PRO A 12 -2.69 -0.67 -8.04
CA PRO A 12 -3.01 0.67 -7.57
C PRO A 12 -4.50 1.03 -7.70
N ILE A 13 -5.21 0.49 -8.71
CA ILE A 13 -6.66 0.67 -8.83
C ILE A 13 -7.37 0.04 -7.64
N VAL A 14 -7.10 -1.23 -7.35
CA VAL A 14 -7.71 -1.95 -6.23
C VAL A 14 -7.39 -1.24 -4.91
N LEU A 15 -6.12 -0.86 -4.68
CA LEU A 15 -5.73 -0.15 -3.46
C LEU A 15 -6.40 1.22 -3.33
N TYR A 16 -6.52 1.98 -4.42
CA TYR A 16 -7.22 3.26 -4.43
C TYR A 16 -8.69 3.09 -4.12
N PHE A 17 -9.37 2.14 -4.76
CA PHE A 17 -10.78 1.85 -4.50
C PHE A 17 -11.01 1.34 -3.08
N THR A 18 -10.16 0.45 -2.55
CA THR A 18 -10.24 -0.01 -1.16
C THR A 18 -10.13 1.18 -0.19
N ARG A 19 -9.21 2.11 -0.46
CA ARG A 19 -9.05 3.30 0.38
C ARG A 19 -10.22 4.27 0.24
N ALA A 20 -10.68 4.53 -0.98
CA ALA A 20 -11.80 5.42 -1.27
C ALA A 20 -13.10 4.90 -0.64
N VAL A 21 -13.35 3.60 -0.74
CA VAL A 21 -14.48 2.92 -0.09
C VAL A 21 -14.37 3.02 1.42
N GLY A 22 -13.18 2.83 2.00
CA GLY A 22 -12.95 3.02 3.44
C GLY A 22 -13.25 4.45 3.92
N VAL A 23 -12.82 5.46 3.16
CA VAL A 23 -13.11 6.88 3.45
C VAL A 23 -14.61 7.17 3.31
N LEU A 24 -15.26 6.69 2.25
CA LEU A 24 -16.70 6.81 2.05
C LEU A 24 -17.48 6.18 3.21
N LEU A 25 -17.17 4.93 3.57
CA LEU A 25 -17.79 4.25 4.70
C LEU A 25 -17.61 5.04 6.01
N SER A 26 -16.43 5.61 6.23
CA SER A 26 -16.19 6.44 7.42
C SER A 26 -17.02 7.73 7.44
N SER A 27 -17.39 8.28 6.28
CA SER A 27 -18.24 9.47 6.18
C SER A 27 -19.72 9.21 6.50
N TYR A 28 -20.18 7.96 6.41
CA TYR A 28 -21.55 7.56 6.76
C TYR A 28 -21.70 7.15 8.23
N VAL A 29 -20.59 7.05 8.97
CA VAL A 29 -20.62 6.62 10.38
C VAL A 29 -20.46 7.83 11.30
N PRO A 30 -21.38 8.04 12.25
CA PRO A 30 -21.30 9.14 13.21
C PRO A 30 -19.96 9.15 13.98
N ASP A 31 -19.43 10.33 14.29
CA ASP A 31 -18.12 10.47 14.94
C ASP A 31 -18.03 9.79 16.32
N ASP A 32 -19.16 9.69 17.06
CA ASP A 32 -19.28 9.02 18.35
C ASP A 32 -19.48 7.50 18.26
N SER A 33 -19.50 6.93 17.06
CA SER A 33 -19.74 5.50 16.86
C SER A 33 -18.50 4.66 17.19
N PRO A 34 -18.63 3.57 17.99
CA PRO A 34 -17.53 2.65 18.25
C PRO A 34 -17.02 1.94 16.98
N TYR A 35 -17.82 1.90 15.91
CA TYR A 35 -17.47 1.28 14.63
C TYR A 35 -16.54 2.13 13.78
N ARG A 36 -16.37 3.43 14.10
CA ARG A 36 -15.50 4.34 13.35
C ARG A 36 -14.04 3.94 13.43
N SER A 37 -13.55 3.56 14.61
CA SER A 37 -12.18 3.04 14.77
C SER A 37 -11.96 1.77 13.96
N THR A 38 -12.94 0.86 13.94
CA THR A 38 -12.83 -0.38 13.14
C THR A 38 -12.79 -0.09 11.64
N LEU A 39 -13.60 0.85 11.15
CA LEU A 39 -13.63 1.25 9.75
C LEU A 39 -12.36 1.98 9.29
N LEU A 40 -11.71 2.75 10.17
CA LEU A 40 -10.44 3.39 9.87
C LEU A 40 -9.27 2.40 9.82
N ILE A 41 -9.34 1.31 10.58
CA ILE A 41 -8.29 0.28 10.66
C ILE A 41 -8.41 -0.75 9.51
N LEU A 42 -9.62 -1.04 9.04
CA LEU A 42 -9.89 -2.02 7.98
C LEU A 42 -9.03 -1.87 6.71
N PRO A 43 -8.90 -0.67 6.12
CA PRO A 43 -8.04 -0.46 4.96
C PRO A 43 -6.57 -0.72 5.27
N ILE A 44 -6.12 -0.38 6.48
CA ILE A 44 -4.73 -0.62 6.93
C ILE A 44 -4.48 -2.12 7.07
N CYS A 45 -5.42 -2.87 7.66
CA CYS A 45 -5.34 -4.32 7.76
C CYS A 45 -5.30 -4.99 6.37
N ALA A 46 -6.12 -4.51 5.43
CA ALA A 46 -6.11 -5.00 4.06
C ALA A 46 -4.77 -4.74 3.37
N MET A 47 -4.20 -3.53 3.51
CA MET A 47 -2.87 -3.22 2.99
C MET A 47 -1.79 -4.13 3.60
N MET A 48 -1.82 -4.35 4.91
CA MET A 48 -0.86 -5.23 5.59
C MET A 48 -0.91 -6.67 5.08
N ALA A 49 -2.10 -7.18 4.74
CA ALA A 49 -2.25 -8.52 4.15
C ALA A 49 -1.53 -8.68 2.80
N PHE A 50 -1.35 -7.59 2.04
CA PHE A 50 -0.55 -7.59 0.81
C PHE A 50 0.95 -7.44 1.08
N PHE A 51 1.34 -6.69 2.11
CA PHE A 51 2.74 -6.44 2.44
C PHE A 51 3.43 -7.64 3.11
N ILE A 52 2.75 -8.35 4.01
CA ILE A 52 3.33 -9.46 4.78
C ILE A 52 3.91 -10.57 3.89
N PRO A 53 3.20 -11.07 2.84
CA PRO A 53 3.77 -12.08 1.94
C PRO A 53 5.00 -11.57 1.19
N GLY A 54 4.99 -10.29 0.78
CA GLY A 54 6.13 -9.66 0.10
C GLY A 54 7.35 -9.50 1.00
N ALA A 55 7.15 -9.18 2.28
CA ALA A 55 8.23 -9.13 3.25
C ALA A 55 8.81 -10.53 3.56
N LEU A 56 7.96 -11.56 3.66
CA LEU A 56 8.40 -12.91 4.04
C LEU A 56 8.98 -13.73 2.88
N LYS A 57 8.50 -13.51 1.65
CA LYS A 57 8.91 -14.28 0.46
C LYS A 57 9.71 -13.46 -0.56
N GLY A 58 9.82 -12.16 -0.37
CA GLY A 58 10.56 -11.27 -1.25
C GLY A 58 12.07 -11.47 -1.13
N SER A 59 12.76 -11.14 -2.21
CA SER A 59 14.22 -11.01 -2.26
C SER A 59 14.72 -9.95 -1.27
N PRO A 60 16.01 -10.00 -0.87
CA PRO A 60 16.59 -8.99 0.03
C PRO A 60 16.43 -7.55 -0.49
N LEU A 61 16.45 -7.40 -1.82
CA LEU A 61 16.21 -6.13 -2.50
C LEU A 61 14.77 -5.63 -2.30
N GLU A 62 13.77 -6.53 -2.44
CA GLU A 62 12.36 -6.18 -2.23
C GLU A 62 12.07 -5.82 -0.78
N GLN A 63 12.70 -6.51 0.17
CA GLN A 63 12.62 -6.17 1.59
C GLN A 63 13.24 -4.80 1.89
N ALA A 64 14.41 -4.49 1.30
CA ALA A 64 15.05 -3.18 1.47
C ALA A 64 14.17 -2.04 0.93
N MET A 65 13.53 -2.23 -0.23
CA MET A 65 12.63 -1.23 -0.80
C MET A 65 11.34 -1.07 0.01
N LEU A 66 10.86 -2.13 0.67
CA LEU A 66 9.77 -2.05 1.63
C LEU A 66 10.13 -1.19 2.86
N VAL A 67 11.35 -1.31 3.36
CA VAL A 67 11.85 -0.46 4.46
C VAL A 67 11.95 1.00 4.02
N VAL A 68 12.44 1.26 2.81
CA VAL A 68 12.49 2.62 2.24
C VAL A 68 11.08 3.22 2.10
N PHE A 69 10.11 2.43 1.60
CA PHE A 69 8.70 2.82 1.55
C PHE A 69 8.17 3.23 2.93
N LEU A 70 8.41 2.40 3.95
CA LEU A 70 7.96 2.68 5.33
C LEU A 70 8.63 3.94 5.89
N ALA A 71 9.93 4.13 5.66
CA ALA A 71 10.67 5.30 6.12
C ALA A 71 10.13 6.60 5.46
N VAL A 72 9.90 6.59 4.15
CA VAL A 72 9.34 7.74 3.43
C VAL A 72 7.92 8.03 3.91
N PHE A 73 7.10 7.01 4.09
CA PHE A 73 5.76 7.18 4.62
C PHE A 73 5.76 7.78 6.03
N TRP A 74 6.69 7.34 6.89
CA TRP A 74 6.80 7.85 8.26
C TRP A 74 7.19 9.33 8.32
N VAL A 75 8.07 9.78 7.42
CA VAL A 75 8.51 11.19 7.35
C VAL A 75 7.46 12.08 6.69
N THR A 76 6.83 11.62 5.60
CA THR A 76 5.95 12.49 4.78
C THR A 76 4.47 12.38 5.12
N ASN A 77 4.04 11.33 5.82
CA ASN A 77 2.63 10.93 5.98
C ASN A 77 1.85 10.84 4.64
N ASN A 78 2.55 10.86 3.49
CA ASN A 78 1.93 10.88 2.18
C ASN A 78 2.07 9.52 1.51
N SER A 79 0.94 8.81 1.46
CA SER A 79 0.86 7.44 0.92
C SER A 79 1.21 7.36 -0.57
N VAL A 80 0.93 8.41 -1.34
CA VAL A 80 1.21 8.42 -2.78
C VAL A 80 2.71 8.56 -3.01
N LEU A 81 3.34 9.47 -2.28
CA LEU A 81 4.76 9.76 -2.37
C LEU A 81 5.59 8.54 -1.94
N SER A 82 5.21 7.87 -0.86
CA SER A 82 5.87 6.64 -0.44
C SER A 82 5.71 5.51 -1.48
N MET A 83 4.52 5.32 -2.06
CA MET A 83 4.30 4.32 -3.12
C MET A 83 5.18 4.58 -4.35
N VAL A 84 5.26 5.83 -4.82
CA VAL A 84 6.09 6.21 -5.97
C VAL A 84 7.56 5.91 -5.69
N VAL A 85 8.06 6.22 -4.49
CA VAL A 85 9.46 5.94 -4.13
C VAL A 85 9.73 4.45 -4.02
N GLY A 86 8.85 3.68 -3.38
CA GLY A 86 9.02 2.22 -3.23
C GLY A 86 8.99 1.48 -4.57
N ILE A 87 7.99 1.77 -5.41
CA ILE A 87 7.85 1.14 -6.74
C ILE A 87 8.94 1.64 -7.69
N GLY A 88 9.24 2.94 -7.69
CA GLY A 88 10.29 3.53 -8.50
C GLY A 88 11.67 2.98 -8.14
N GLY A 89 11.97 2.82 -6.86
CA GLY A 89 13.21 2.20 -6.38
C GLY A 89 13.34 0.74 -6.80
N LEU A 90 12.25 -0.03 -6.71
CA LEU A 90 12.21 -1.42 -7.19
C LEU A 90 12.47 -1.53 -8.69
N LEU A 91 11.80 -0.70 -9.50
CA LEU A 91 11.98 -0.70 -10.95
C LEU A 91 13.39 -0.26 -11.34
N ALA A 92 13.90 0.81 -10.72
CA ALA A 92 15.27 1.28 -10.98
C ALA A 92 16.31 0.22 -10.63
N ALA A 93 16.17 -0.43 -9.47
CA ALA A 93 17.10 -1.48 -9.05
C ALA A 93 17.06 -2.71 -9.97
N LYS A 94 15.88 -3.03 -10.53
CA LYS A 94 15.70 -4.15 -11.46
C LYS A 94 16.16 -3.83 -12.90
N PHE A 95 16.28 -2.56 -13.26
CA PHE A 95 16.83 -2.12 -14.55
C PHE A 95 18.35 -1.92 -14.52
N LEU A 96 18.94 -1.75 -13.33
CA LEU A 96 20.38 -1.54 -13.11
C LEU A 96 21.16 -2.84 -12.81
N LEU A 97 20.47 -3.92 -12.46
CA LEU A 97 20.99 -5.28 -12.24
C LEU A 97 20.62 -6.19 -13.42
#